data_AF-A0A2J8A001-F1
#
_entry.id   AF-A0A2J8A001-F1
#
_cell.length_a   1.000
_cell.length_b   1.000
_cell.length_c   1.000
_cell.angle_alpha   90.00
_cell.angle_beta   90.00
_cell.angle_gamma   90.00
#
_symmetry.space_group_name_H-M   'P 1'
#
loop_
_entity.id
_entity.type
_entity.pdbx_description
1 polymer ?
#
loop_
_entity_poly.entity_id
_entity_poly.type
_entity_poly.pdbx_seq_one_letter_code
_entity_poly.pdbx_strand_id
1 'polypeptide(L)'
;MTRGVFSEMRAGATGAEEAGQDALEELEFELLAAAASTTTVADDATITAVKMKLNSFCKDSPRLRSQIQALVLSMNRLLGEAYAFATFHILNLHDCGTYPAIDRNFFYRCLVAVSANNSRPATLGPELVNSRDVYHALRPLQGPGSQPVNTVGYAQVLADLSIVMATMAGNHLWENLEKRIFNYLKMKYPGQLMGDPLRKKVVEALVRKPLVCTADLFQLSPSVPPDSAAAERLRHARAVADELRVVLPLPSGDHYQTRAHLTIPLYIKMLQEIEEARAAAAATNLTAGKTINLSNHRTRKWNAETRERVEGLPSARTASIAEYADFVQRYLVLLPELLQHRAAKGYRNMRFLRYVHRQESIHEICEVIAPREGGLVVDIKKHLQKQAHVRLVIIDEYLTSRGCHGCCGTTWNRDVNASKNILLLTMLRLKGYQRPPELSRGHQQ
;
A
#
# COMPACT_ATOMS: atom_id res chain seq x y z
N MET A 1 -1.53 3.12 -79.23
CA MET A 1 -0.20 3.16 -78.59
C MET A 1 -0.27 3.81 -77.20
N THR A 2 -1.13 3.32 -76.31
CA THR A 2 -1.40 3.98 -75.01
C THR A 2 -1.64 2.99 -73.86
N ARG A 3 -1.25 1.73 -74.03
CA ARG A 3 -1.27 0.70 -72.97
C ARG A 3 0.12 0.27 -72.47
N GLY A 4 1.20 0.59 -73.18
CA GLY A 4 2.59 0.29 -72.76
C GLY A 4 3.22 1.33 -71.82
N VAL A 5 2.77 2.59 -71.89
CA VAL A 5 3.39 3.69 -71.12
C VAL A 5 2.95 3.70 -69.64
N PHE A 6 1.76 3.16 -69.34
CA PHE A 6 1.26 3.09 -67.96
C PHE A 6 1.77 1.89 -67.16
N SER A 7 2.29 0.82 -67.80
CA SER A 7 2.94 -0.28 -67.09
C SER A 7 4.38 0.07 -66.69
N GLU A 8 5.09 0.84 -67.51
CA GLU A 8 6.47 1.29 -67.21
C GLU A 8 6.51 2.36 -66.11
N MET A 9 5.52 3.25 -66.04
CA MET A 9 5.40 4.21 -64.91
C MET A 9 5.03 3.54 -63.58
N ARG A 10 4.32 2.40 -63.61
CA ARG A 10 3.95 1.65 -62.39
C ARG A 10 5.10 0.79 -61.88
N ALA A 11 5.90 0.21 -62.77
CA ALA A 11 7.12 -0.52 -62.42
C ALA A 11 8.25 0.41 -61.93
N GLY A 12 8.34 1.64 -62.47
CA GLY A 12 9.28 2.66 -62.00
C GLY A 12 8.92 3.29 -60.65
N ALA A 13 7.64 3.31 -60.27
CA ALA A 13 7.19 3.82 -58.97
C ALA A 13 7.35 2.77 -57.86
N THR A 14 7.09 1.48 -58.14
CA THR A 14 7.34 0.40 -57.17
C THR A 14 8.83 0.17 -56.94
N GLY A 15 9.68 0.30 -57.97
CA GLY A 15 11.14 0.19 -57.80
C GLY A 15 11.78 1.36 -57.04
N ALA A 16 11.15 2.54 -57.00
CA ALA A 16 11.62 3.70 -56.24
C ALA A 16 11.12 3.70 -54.78
N GLU A 17 9.94 3.13 -54.51
CA GLU A 17 9.46 2.89 -53.13
C GLU A 17 10.17 1.70 -52.47
N GLU A 18 10.44 0.60 -53.20
CA GLU A 18 11.19 -0.55 -52.69
C GLU A 18 12.67 -0.22 -52.47
N ALA A 19 13.33 0.53 -53.36
CA ALA A 19 14.71 1.00 -53.13
C ALA A 19 14.83 2.02 -51.98
N GLY A 20 13.76 2.76 -51.69
CA GLY A 20 13.69 3.67 -50.53
C GLY A 20 13.43 2.94 -49.21
N GLN A 21 12.67 1.85 -49.23
CA GLN A 21 12.44 1.00 -48.06
C GLN A 21 13.63 0.08 -47.77
N ASP A 22 14.28 -0.50 -48.79
CA ASP A 22 15.49 -1.30 -48.60
C ASP A 22 16.66 -0.45 -48.09
N ALA A 23 16.80 0.81 -48.56
CA ALA A 23 17.80 1.73 -48.03
C ALA A 23 17.49 2.21 -46.60
N LEU A 24 16.21 2.29 -46.22
CA LEU A 24 15.77 2.59 -44.85
C LEU A 24 15.94 1.38 -43.92
N GLU A 25 15.70 0.16 -44.40
CA GLU A 25 15.94 -1.08 -43.68
C GLU A 25 17.44 -1.39 -43.56
N GLU A 26 18.27 -1.09 -44.57
CA GLU A 26 19.73 -1.13 -44.45
C GLU A 26 20.25 -0.08 -43.47
N LEU A 27 19.70 1.14 -43.46
CA LEU A 27 20.04 2.15 -42.46
C LEU A 27 19.56 1.76 -41.06
N GLU A 28 18.38 1.16 -40.90
CA GLU A 28 17.89 0.64 -39.62
C GLU A 28 18.72 -0.55 -39.16
N PHE A 29 19.15 -1.42 -40.07
CA PHE A 29 20.00 -2.58 -39.79
C PHE A 29 21.43 -2.15 -39.48
N GLU A 30 21.99 -1.15 -40.15
CA GLU A 30 23.26 -0.53 -39.79
C GLU A 30 23.18 0.26 -38.47
N LEU A 31 22.05 0.91 -38.16
CA LEU A 31 21.85 1.58 -36.86
C LEU A 31 21.69 0.56 -35.72
N LEU A 32 20.99 -0.55 -35.98
CA LEU A 32 20.83 -1.67 -35.05
C LEU A 32 22.13 -2.46 -34.89
N ALA A 33 22.90 -2.65 -35.97
CA ALA A 33 24.22 -3.27 -35.96
C ALA A 33 25.26 -2.34 -35.31
N ALA A 34 25.18 -1.02 -35.48
CA ALA A 34 26.00 -0.07 -34.74
C ALA A 34 25.61 -0.04 -33.26
N ALA A 35 24.31 -0.11 -32.92
CA ALA A 35 23.85 -0.24 -31.54
C ALA A 35 24.27 -1.58 -30.90
N ALA A 36 24.35 -2.66 -31.69
CA ALA A 36 24.83 -3.98 -31.25
C ALA A 36 26.36 -4.05 -31.17
N SER A 37 27.09 -3.46 -32.12
CA SER A 37 28.57 -3.42 -32.17
C SER A 37 29.19 -2.37 -31.24
N THR A 38 28.40 -1.47 -30.65
CA THR A 38 28.88 -0.65 -29.52
C THR A 38 28.87 -1.42 -28.19
N THR A 39 28.60 -2.74 -28.22
CA THR A 39 28.68 -3.61 -27.05
C THR A 39 29.65 -4.78 -27.25
N THR A 40 30.85 -4.52 -27.76
CA THR A 40 32.05 -5.16 -27.17
C THR A 40 32.59 -4.21 -26.12
N VAL A 41 31.75 -4.00 -25.09
CA VAL A 41 32.21 -3.46 -23.83
C VAL A 41 33.24 -4.44 -23.31
N ALA A 42 34.50 -4.01 -23.27
CA ALA A 42 35.51 -4.64 -22.43
C ALA A 42 34.86 -4.98 -21.09
N ASP A 43 35.05 -6.22 -20.62
CA ASP A 43 34.38 -6.92 -19.50
C ASP A 43 34.43 -6.23 -18.12
N ASP A 44 34.60 -4.91 -18.06
CA ASP A 44 34.77 -4.11 -16.85
C ASP A 44 34.19 -2.68 -16.92
N ALA A 45 33.28 -2.38 -17.86
CA ALA A 45 32.51 -1.13 -17.75
C ALA A 45 31.47 -1.28 -16.63
N THR A 46 31.90 -0.92 -15.43
CA THR A 46 31.04 -0.72 -14.27
C THR A 46 29.89 0.23 -14.63
N ILE A 47 28.72 -0.33 -14.95
CA ILE A 47 27.49 0.43 -15.17
C ILE A 47 27.15 1.10 -13.84
N THR A 48 27.47 2.39 -13.73
CA THR A 48 27.19 3.18 -12.53
C THR A 48 25.85 3.87 -12.70
N ALA A 49 24.85 3.39 -11.94
CA ALA A 49 23.53 4.02 -11.90
C ALA A 49 23.59 5.34 -11.11
N VAL A 50 23.55 6.47 -11.81
CA VAL A 50 23.54 7.81 -11.18
C VAL A 50 22.12 8.26 -10.91
N LYS A 51 21.74 8.37 -9.64
CA LYS A 51 20.44 8.93 -9.23
C LYS A 51 20.51 10.46 -9.22
N MET A 52 19.74 11.12 -10.08
CA MET A 52 19.67 12.58 -10.14
C MET A 52 18.24 13.12 -10.18
N LYS A 53 18.07 14.42 -9.90
CA LYS A 53 16.77 15.10 -9.98
C LYS A 53 16.42 15.33 -11.46
N LEU A 54 15.14 15.22 -11.81
CA LEU A 54 14.67 15.52 -13.17
C LEU A 54 15.08 16.93 -13.64
N ASN A 55 15.07 17.92 -12.74
CA ASN A 55 15.53 19.28 -13.05
C ASN A 55 17.03 19.36 -13.38
N SER A 56 17.84 18.47 -12.81
CA SER A 56 19.26 18.36 -13.10
C SER A 56 19.49 17.62 -14.42
N PHE A 57 18.68 16.59 -14.70
CA PHE A 57 18.73 15.82 -15.95
C PHE A 57 18.28 16.65 -17.16
N CYS A 58 17.14 17.34 -17.04
CA CYS A 58 16.58 18.18 -18.12
C CYS A 58 16.99 19.65 -17.98
N LYS A 59 18.19 19.95 -17.48
CA LYS A 59 18.64 21.33 -17.20
C LYS A 59 18.46 22.24 -18.41
N ASP A 60 18.88 21.75 -19.58
CA ASP A 60 18.90 22.51 -20.84
C ASP A 60 17.70 22.15 -21.75
N SER A 61 16.73 21.39 -21.23
CA SER A 61 15.56 20.93 -21.99
C SER A 61 14.25 21.17 -21.24
N PRO A 62 13.84 22.44 -21.06
CA PRO A 62 12.62 22.79 -20.34
C PRO A 62 11.35 22.21 -21.00
N ARG A 63 11.35 22.05 -22.33
CA ARG A 63 10.25 21.41 -23.08
C ARG A 63 10.08 19.95 -22.68
N LEU A 64 11.16 19.16 -22.72
CA LEU A 64 11.15 17.75 -22.31
C LEU A 64 10.68 17.59 -20.86
N ARG A 65 11.19 18.43 -19.96
CA ARG A 65 10.76 18.46 -18.55
C ARG A 65 9.25 18.68 -18.43
N SER A 66 8.72 19.66 -19.15
CA SER A 66 7.30 20.00 -19.11
C SER A 66 6.42 18.88 -19.66
N GLN A 67 6.87 18.21 -20.73
CA GLN A 67 6.20 17.02 -21.28
C GLN A 67 6.19 15.86 -20.28
N ILE A 68 7.31 15.57 -19.62
CA ILE A 68 7.39 14.53 -18.59
C ILE A 68 6.46 14.86 -17.41
N GLN A 69 6.44 16.11 -16.96
CA GLN A 69 5.55 16.53 -15.87
C GLN A 69 4.06 16.40 -16.25
N ALA A 70 3.69 16.82 -17.46
CA ALA A 70 2.34 16.66 -17.98
C ALA A 70 1.94 15.17 -18.06
N LEU A 71 2.83 14.32 -18.59
CA LEU A 71 2.62 12.88 -18.64
C LEU A 71 2.41 12.28 -17.24
N VAL A 72 3.27 12.64 -16.28
CA VAL A 72 3.17 12.16 -14.89
C VAL A 72 1.84 12.57 -14.26
N LEU A 73 1.36 13.80 -14.51
CA LEU A 73 0.05 14.25 -14.01
C LEU A 73 -1.09 13.44 -14.65
N SER A 74 -1.07 13.25 -15.96
CA SER A 74 -2.06 12.46 -16.70
C SER A 74 -2.09 11.00 -16.23
N MET A 75 -0.92 10.38 -16.05
CA MET A 75 -0.81 8.99 -15.59
C MET A 75 -1.23 8.83 -14.13
N ASN A 76 -0.94 9.79 -13.25
CA ASN A 76 -1.45 9.77 -11.87
C ASN A 76 -2.96 9.96 -11.80
N ARG A 77 -3.53 10.76 -12.71
CA ARG A 77 -4.98 10.90 -12.86
C ARG A 77 -5.61 9.58 -13.29
N LEU A 78 -5.06 8.96 -14.34
CA LEU A 78 -5.49 7.64 -14.81
C LEU A 78 -5.40 6.60 -13.68
N LEU A 79 -4.29 6.57 -12.94
CA LEU A 79 -4.07 5.67 -11.81
C LEU A 79 -5.13 5.86 -10.70
N GLY A 80 -5.40 7.11 -10.31
CA GLY A 80 -6.40 7.42 -9.28
C GLY A 80 -7.81 7.01 -9.69
N GLU A 81 -8.18 7.29 -10.94
CA GLU A 81 -9.45 6.88 -11.51
C GLU A 81 -9.57 5.35 -11.65
N ALA A 82 -8.51 4.65 -12.08
CA ALA A 82 -8.51 3.20 -12.21
C ALA A 82 -8.67 2.48 -10.86
N TYR A 83 -8.12 3.00 -9.76
CA TYR A 83 -8.39 2.48 -8.42
C TYR A 83 -9.84 2.69 -7.97
N ALA A 84 -10.41 3.85 -8.29
CA ALA A 84 -11.81 4.14 -8.00
C ALA A 84 -12.73 3.19 -8.78
N PHE A 85 -12.45 3.00 -10.07
CA PHE A 85 -13.16 2.04 -10.92
C PHE A 85 -13.00 0.59 -10.45
N ALA A 86 -11.79 0.16 -10.08
CA ALA A 86 -11.57 -1.18 -9.55
C ALA A 86 -12.41 -1.44 -8.29
N THR A 87 -12.51 -0.46 -7.40
CA THR A 87 -13.33 -0.55 -6.18
C THR A 87 -14.81 -0.59 -6.53
N PHE A 88 -15.27 0.29 -7.43
CA PHE A 88 -16.65 0.28 -7.93
C PHE A 88 -17.02 -1.08 -8.51
N HIS A 89 -16.15 -1.66 -9.35
CA HIS A 89 -16.37 -2.96 -9.96
C HIS A 89 -16.41 -4.09 -8.91
N ILE A 90 -15.52 -4.07 -7.92
CA ILE A 90 -15.55 -5.04 -6.80
C ILE A 90 -16.87 -4.96 -6.03
N LEU A 91 -17.36 -3.74 -5.74
CA LEU A 91 -18.65 -3.56 -5.07
C LEU A 91 -19.81 -4.04 -5.95
N ASN A 92 -19.74 -3.82 -7.25
CA ASN A 92 -20.77 -4.26 -8.20
C ASN A 92 -20.85 -5.80 -8.29
N LEU A 93 -19.73 -6.48 -8.07
CA LEU A 93 -19.66 -7.94 -8.02
C LEU A 93 -19.99 -8.53 -6.65
N HIS A 94 -20.12 -7.70 -5.61
CA HIS A 94 -20.34 -8.17 -4.24
C HIS A 94 -21.60 -9.05 -4.14
N ASP A 95 -22.69 -8.60 -4.77
CA ASP A 95 -23.99 -9.30 -4.75
C ASP A 95 -23.93 -10.65 -5.48
N CYS A 96 -22.98 -10.82 -6.42
CA CYS A 96 -22.74 -12.07 -7.13
C CYS A 96 -21.83 -13.05 -6.34
N GLY A 97 -21.17 -12.60 -5.27
CA GLY A 97 -20.28 -13.42 -4.44
C GLY A 97 -18.95 -13.83 -5.10
N THR A 98 -18.67 -13.36 -6.31
CA THR A 98 -17.48 -13.71 -7.10
C THR A 98 -16.54 -12.51 -7.22
N TYR A 99 -15.32 -12.62 -6.71
CA TYR A 99 -14.32 -11.54 -6.78
C TYR A 99 -13.21 -11.86 -7.77
N PRO A 100 -12.77 -10.89 -8.58
CA PRO A 100 -11.67 -11.10 -9.50
C PRO A 100 -10.35 -11.26 -8.72
N ALA A 101 -9.39 -11.98 -9.31
CA ALA A 101 -8.03 -11.95 -8.82
C ALA A 101 -7.49 -10.52 -8.89
N ILE A 102 -6.96 -9.99 -7.79
CA ILE A 102 -6.40 -8.64 -7.70
C ILE A 102 -4.94 -8.67 -8.17
N ASP A 103 -4.75 -8.90 -9.47
CA ASP A 103 -3.46 -9.08 -10.11
C ASP A 103 -3.15 -7.98 -11.16
N ARG A 104 -2.02 -8.15 -11.85
CA ARG A 104 -1.59 -7.25 -12.93
C ARG A 104 -2.64 -7.17 -14.04
N ASN A 105 -3.23 -8.29 -14.45
CA ASN A 105 -4.17 -8.33 -15.56
C ASN A 105 -5.46 -7.58 -15.22
N PHE A 106 -5.98 -7.79 -14.01
CA PHE A 106 -7.12 -7.07 -13.47
C PHE A 106 -6.90 -5.55 -13.50
N PHE A 107 -5.78 -5.07 -12.98
CA PHE A 107 -5.50 -3.63 -12.98
C PHE A 107 -5.18 -3.07 -14.36
N TYR A 108 -4.57 -3.84 -15.26
CA TYR A 108 -4.39 -3.44 -16.65
C TYR A 108 -5.75 -3.23 -17.33
N ARG A 109 -6.70 -4.17 -17.16
CA ARG A 109 -8.08 -4.02 -17.65
C ARG A 109 -8.77 -2.81 -17.02
N CYS A 110 -8.57 -2.53 -15.74
CA CYS A 110 -9.11 -1.33 -15.10
C CYS A 110 -8.56 -0.03 -15.70
N LEU A 111 -7.24 0.05 -15.93
CA LEU A 111 -6.61 1.21 -16.59
C LEU A 111 -7.17 1.45 -17.99
N VAL A 112 -7.31 0.36 -18.75
CA VAL A 112 -7.85 0.38 -20.11
C VAL A 112 -9.33 0.77 -20.12
N ALA A 113 -10.12 0.30 -19.16
CA ALA A 113 -11.55 0.59 -19.05
C ALA A 113 -11.83 2.09 -18.86
N VAL A 114 -10.95 2.80 -18.13
CA VAL A 114 -11.13 4.24 -17.84
C VAL A 114 -10.33 5.17 -18.76
N SER A 115 -9.57 4.62 -19.71
CA SER A 115 -8.81 5.40 -20.69
C SER A 115 -9.59 5.69 -21.97
N ALA A 116 -9.20 6.74 -22.70
CA ALA A 116 -9.89 7.15 -23.93
C ALA A 116 -9.71 6.13 -25.07
N ASN A 117 -8.55 5.46 -25.09
CA ASN A 117 -8.15 4.58 -26.17
C ASN A 117 -7.86 3.20 -25.58
N ASN A 118 -8.36 2.14 -26.22
CA ASN A 118 -8.22 0.72 -25.86
C ASN A 118 -9.35 0.08 -25.02
N SER A 119 -10.45 0.76 -24.73
CA SER A 119 -11.60 0.19 -23.99
C SER A 119 -12.46 -0.80 -24.80
N ARG A 120 -11.84 -1.62 -25.68
CA ARG A 120 -12.57 -2.59 -26.51
C ARG A 120 -13.23 -3.67 -25.62
N PRO A 121 -14.51 -4.00 -25.82
CA PRO A 121 -15.20 -5.01 -25.02
C PRO A 121 -14.48 -6.36 -24.95
N ALA A 122 -13.87 -6.79 -26.06
CA ALA A 122 -13.10 -8.04 -26.14
C ALA A 122 -11.90 -8.08 -25.19
N THR A 123 -11.25 -6.94 -24.93
CA THR A 123 -10.10 -6.86 -24.01
C THR A 123 -10.54 -6.83 -22.55
N LEU A 124 -11.73 -6.28 -22.28
CA LEU A 124 -12.23 -6.06 -20.94
C LEU A 124 -13.02 -7.23 -20.38
N GLY A 125 -13.65 -8.07 -21.21
CA GLY A 125 -14.55 -9.12 -20.75
C GLY A 125 -15.90 -8.58 -20.25
N PRO A 126 -16.95 -9.41 -20.21
CA PRO A 126 -18.34 -8.96 -20.09
C PRO A 126 -18.64 -8.24 -18.76
N GLU A 127 -18.16 -8.76 -17.63
CA GLU A 127 -18.43 -8.19 -16.30
C GLU A 127 -17.85 -6.78 -16.13
N LEU A 128 -16.63 -6.59 -16.64
CA LEU A 128 -15.89 -5.35 -16.59
C LEU A 128 -16.46 -4.33 -17.58
N VAL A 129 -16.97 -4.77 -18.73
CA VAL A 129 -17.71 -3.93 -19.69
C VAL A 129 -18.97 -3.35 -19.05
N ASN A 130 -19.79 -4.17 -18.39
CA ASN A 130 -21.00 -3.68 -17.73
C ASN A 130 -20.67 -2.64 -16.65
N SER A 131 -19.68 -2.95 -15.80
CA SER A 131 -19.26 -2.03 -14.74
C SER A 131 -18.70 -0.73 -15.31
N ARG A 132 -17.95 -0.80 -16.43
CA ARG A 132 -17.41 0.34 -17.15
C ARG A 132 -18.53 1.26 -17.66
N ASP A 133 -19.56 0.71 -18.26
CA ASP A 133 -20.65 1.50 -18.86
C ASP A 133 -21.42 2.28 -17.80
N VAL A 134 -21.74 1.63 -16.68
CA VAL A 134 -22.36 2.31 -15.52
C VAL A 134 -21.40 3.36 -14.95
N TYR A 135 -20.12 3.04 -14.80
CA TYR A 135 -19.13 3.97 -14.24
C TYR A 135 -18.91 5.20 -15.14
N HIS A 136 -18.91 5.05 -16.47
CA HIS A 136 -18.79 6.20 -17.38
C HIS A 136 -19.94 7.18 -17.24
N ALA A 137 -21.16 6.70 -16.95
CA ALA A 137 -22.30 7.57 -16.69
C ALA A 137 -22.14 8.41 -15.40
N LEU A 138 -21.21 8.04 -14.51
CA LEU A 138 -20.87 8.81 -13.30
C LEU A 138 -19.86 9.93 -13.57
N ARG A 139 -19.29 10.04 -14.77
CA ARG A 139 -18.35 11.12 -15.08
C ARG A 139 -19.08 12.46 -15.08
N PRO A 140 -18.41 13.55 -14.64
CA PRO A 140 -19.00 14.88 -14.74
C PRO A 140 -19.20 15.26 -16.20
N LEU A 141 -20.25 16.01 -16.49
CA LEU A 141 -20.59 16.44 -17.86
C LEU A 141 -19.58 17.43 -18.44
N GLN A 142 -18.87 18.17 -17.58
CA GLN A 142 -17.96 19.24 -17.97
C GLN A 142 -16.69 19.25 -17.11
N GLY A 143 -15.68 19.98 -17.58
CA GLY A 143 -14.42 20.18 -16.88
C GLY A 143 -13.40 19.07 -17.10
N PRO A 144 -12.17 19.21 -16.55
CA PRO A 144 -11.07 18.29 -16.82
C PRO A 144 -11.38 16.84 -16.43
N GLY A 145 -12.20 16.64 -15.39
CA GLY A 145 -12.65 15.31 -14.92
C GLY A 145 -13.56 14.56 -15.89
N SER A 146 -14.22 15.26 -16.82
CA SER A 146 -15.19 14.68 -17.77
C SER A 146 -14.53 13.78 -18.81
N GLN A 147 -13.33 14.16 -19.26
CA GLN A 147 -12.66 13.49 -20.37
C GLN A 147 -11.70 12.40 -19.89
N PRO A 148 -11.79 11.17 -20.39
CA PRO A 148 -10.84 10.11 -20.05
C PRO A 148 -9.42 10.48 -20.51
N VAL A 149 -8.41 9.92 -19.83
CA VAL A 149 -7.00 10.17 -20.17
C VAL A 149 -6.65 9.46 -21.48
N ASN A 150 -6.01 10.18 -22.40
CA ASN A 150 -5.45 9.60 -23.62
C ASN A 150 -4.16 8.83 -23.31
N THR A 151 -4.11 7.57 -23.76
CA THR A 151 -3.03 6.62 -23.49
C THR A 151 -2.30 6.14 -24.77
N VAL A 152 -2.58 6.75 -25.93
CA VAL A 152 -1.91 6.42 -27.20
C VAL A 152 -0.40 6.64 -27.07
N GLY A 153 0.39 5.63 -27.46
CA GLY A 153 1.85 5.65 -27.34
C GLY A 153 2.40 5.33 -25.95
N TYR A 154 1.54 5.04 -24.95
CA TYR A 154 1.96 4.80 -23.56
C TYR A 154 1.63 3.40 -23.03
N ALA A 155 1.52 2.40 -23.92
CA ALA A 155 1.16 1.02 -23.56
C ALA A 155 2.09 0.42 -22.49
N GLN A 156 3.41 0.66 -22.58
CA GLN A 156 4.37 0.20 -21.58
C GLN A 156 4.14 0.86 -20.20
N VAL A 157 3.80 2.14 -20.18
CA VAL A 157 3.49 2.84 -18.93
C VAL A 157 2.26 2.23 -18.26
N LEU A 158 1.22 1.87 -19.03
CA LEU A 158 0.05 1.17 -18.49
C LEU A 158 0.41 -0.20 -17.91
N ALA A 159 1.29 -0.95 -18.59
CA ALA A 159 1.80 -2.21 -18.08
C ALA A 159 2.53 -2.02 -16.74
N ASP A 160 3.42 -1.03 -16.62
CA ASP A 160 4.16 -0.76 -15.39
C ASP A 160 3.24 -0.28 -14.26
N LEU A 161 2.28 0.60 -14.57
CA LEU A 161 1.27 1.05 -13.60
C LEU A 161 0.44 -0.14 -13.09
N SER A 162 0.04 -1.07 -13.95
CA SER A 162 -0.75 -2.23 -13.53
C SER A 162 0.00 -3.13 -12.53
N ILE A 163 1.32 -3.25 -12.67
CA ILE A 163 2.18 -3.97 -11.72
C ILE A 163 2.19 -3.23 -10.38
N VAL A 164 2.45 -1.91 -10.41
CA VAL A 164 2.45 -1.08 -9.20
C VAL A 164 1.10 -1.16 -8.48
N MET A 165 -0.01 -1.14 -9.23
CA MET A 165 -1.35 -1.27 -8.68
C MET A 165 -1.56 -2.60 -7.96
N ALA A 166 -1.21 -3.71 -8.63
CA ALA A 166 -1.31 -5.05 -8.07
C ALA A 166 -0.51 -5.18 -6.77
N THR A 167 0.75 -4.75 -6.78
CA THR A 167 1.61 -4.79 -5.58
C THR A 167 1.04 -3.95 -4.44
N MET A 168 0.64 -2.71 -4.71
CA MET A 168 0.13 -1.81 -3.68
C MET A 168 -1.21 -2.29 -3.11
N ALA A 169 -2.10 -2.80 -3.95
CA ALA A 169 -3.37 -3.36 -3.51
C ALA A 169 -3.17 -4.64 -2.70
N GLY A 170 -2.33 -5.56 -3.17
CA GLY A 170 -1.97 -6.79 -2.45
C GLY A 170 -1.40 -6.49 -1.06
N ASN A 171 -0.43 -5.58 -0.98
CA ASN A 171 0.14 -5.14 0.30
C ASN A 171 -0.92 -4.49 1.20
N HIS A 172 -1.79 -3.64 0.63
CA HIS A 172 -2.82 -2.97 1.41
C HIS A 172 -3.84 -3.94 2.01
N LEU A 173 -4.24 -4.95 1.25
CA LEU A 173 -5.18 -5.98 1.64
C LEU A 173 -4.58 -6.93 2.69
N TRP A 174 -3.29 -7.27 2.58
CA TRP A 174 -2.68 -8.29 3.42
C TRP A 174 -1.90 -7.75 4.63
N GLU A 175 -1.00 -6.78 4.44
CA GLU A 175 -0.15 -6.25 5.53
C GLU A 175 -0.97 -5.60 6.66
N ASN A 176 -2.17 -5.15 6.35
CA ASN A 176 -3.07 -4.52 7.31
C ASN A 176 -4.18 -5.45 7.82
N LEU A 177 -4.27 -6.69 7.30
CA LEU A 177 -5.39 -7.60 7.56
C LEU A 177 -5.56 -7.87 9.05
N GLU A 178 -4.52 -8.41 9.70
CA GLU A 178 -4.56 -8.73 11.14
C GLU A 178 -4.97 -7.54 11.99
N LYS A 179 -4.39 -6.36 11.71
CA LYS A 179 -4.68 -5.13 12.45
C LYS A 179 -6.12 -4.67 12.24
N ARG A 180 -6.66 -4.81 11.03
CA ARG A 180 -8.05 -4.42 10.71
C ARG A 180 -9.05 -5.36 11.37
N ILE A 181 -8.83 -6.67 11.28
CA ILE A 181 -9.64 -7.68 11.98
C ILE A 181 -9.63 -7.40 13.48
N PHE A 182 -8.46 -7.18 14.08
CA PHE A 182 -8.36 -6.88 15.51
C PHE A 182 -9.17 -5.64 15.91
N ASN A 183 -9.06 -4.55 15.14
CA ASN A 183 -9.80 -3.32 15.43
C ASN A 183 -11.30 -3.48 15.22
N TYR A 184 -11.70 -4.24 14.21
CA TYR A 184 -13.09 -4.61 13.97
C TYR A 184 -13.65 -5.42 15.15
N LEU A 185 -12.94 -6.47 15.60
CA LEU A 185 -13.34 -7.26 16.76
C LEU A 185 -13.42 -6.41 18.03
N LYS A 186 -12.50 -5.45 18.20
CA LYS A 186 -12.52 -4.51 19.32
C LYS A 186 -13.75 -3.59 19.31
N MET A 187 -14.19 -3.19 18.13
CA MET A 187 -15.37 -2.34 17.93
C MET A 187 -16.67 -3.14 18.12
N LYS A 188 -16.78 -4.32 17.50
CA LYS A 188 -17.98 -5.16 17.53
C LYS A 188 -18.19 -5.91 18.85
N TYR A 189 -17.10 -6.35 19.48
CA TYR A 189 -17.12 -7.15 20.71
C TYR A 189 -16.32 -6.43 21.82
N PRO A 190 -16.98 -5.62 22.67
CA PRO A 190 -16.34 -4.93 23.81
C PRO A 190 -15.60 -5.88 24.75
N GLY A 191 -14.73 -5.33 25.61
CA GLY A 191 -13.82 -6.13 26.44
C GLY A 191 -14.52 -7.14 27.37
N GLN A 192 -15.77 -6.83 27.77
CA GLN A 192 -16.62 -7.71 28.55
C GLN A 192 -17.00 -8.99 27.79
N LEU A 193 -17.21 -8.89 26.47
CA LEU A 193 -17.55 -10.00 25.58
C LEU A 193 -16.28 -10.70 25.05
N MET A 194 -15.27 -9.93 24.67
CA MET A 194 -14.02 -10.46 24.10
C MET A 194 -12.83 -9.56 24.42
N GLY A 195 -11.97 -10.00 25.34
CA GLY A 195 -10.72 -9.29 25.66
C GLY A 195 -9.64 -9.42 24.58
N ASP A 196 -8.60 -8.59 24.67
CA ASP A 196 -7.48 -8.56 23.71
C ASP A 196 -6.79 -9.92 23.46
N PRO A 197 -6.57 -10.79 24.47
CA PRO A 197 -6.00 -12.11 24.23
C PRO A 197 -6.87 -12.98 23.31
N LEU A 198 -8.19 -12.94 23.51
CA LEU A 198 -9.14 -13.69 22.68
C LEU A 198 -9.23 -13.11 21.27
N ARG A 199 -9.23 -11.78 21.12
CA ARG A 199 -9.21 -11.13 19.79
C ARG A 199 -7.97 -11.53 19.00
N LYS A 200 -6.79 -11.54 19.62
CA LYS A 200 -5.54 -12.02 18.98
C LYS A 200 -5.65 -13.48 18.57
N LYS A 201 -6.27 -14.31 19.40
CA LYS A 201 -6.50 -15.73 19.11
C LYS A 201 -7.43 -15.94 17.92
N VAL A 202 -8.48 -15.13 17.79
CA VAL A 202 -9.35 -15.11 16.59
C VAL A 202 -8.56 -14.70 15.35
N VAL A 203 -7.75 -13.63 15.43
CA VAL A 203 -6.89 -13.19 14.32
C VAL A 203 -5.90 -14.29 13.90
N GLU A 204 -5.26 -14.96 14.88
CA GLU A 204 -4.35 -16.07 14.61
C GLU A 204 -5.07 -17.23 13.91
N ALA A 205 -6.27 -17.60 14.38
CA ALA A 205 -7.08 -18.66 13.79
C ALA A 205 -7.51 -18.35 12.35
N LEU A 206 -7.75 -17.07 12.03
CA LEU A 206 -8.17 -16.63 10.70
C LEU A 206 -7.01 -16.52 9.72
N VAL A 207 -5.92 -15.88 10.14
CA VAL A 207 -4.85 -15.44 9.22
C VAL A 207 -3.68 -16.40 9.23
N ARG A 208 -3.22 -16.86 10.40
CA ARG A 208 -1.98 -17.64 10.52
C ARG A 208 -2.22 -19.14 10.52
N LYS A 209 -3.38 -19.56 11.03
CA LYS A 209 -3.78 -20.97 11.16
C LYS A 209 -5.15 -21.26 10.54
N PRO A 210 -5.43 -20.86 9.29
CA PRO A 210 -6.77 -20.97 8.71
C PRO A 210 -7.27 -22.41 8.59
N LEU A 211 -6.37 -23.38 8.42
CA LEU A 211 -6.71 -24.80 8.26
C LEU A 211 -6.79 -25.57 9.58
N VAL A 212 -6.27 -25.04 10.69
CA VAL A 212 -6.28 -25.74 11.99
C VAL A 212 -7.68 -25.70 12.58
N CYS A 213 -8.20 -26.82 13.08
CA CYS A 213 -9.52 -26.89 13.71
C CYS A 213 -9.66 -25.84 14.83
N THR A 214 -10.74 -25.06 14.80
CA THR A 214 -10.98 -24.06 15.87
C THR A 214 -11.23 -24.71 17.22
N ALA A 215 -11.74 -25.94 17.28
CA ALA A 215 -11.87 -26.69 18.52
C ALA A 215 -10.51 -26.87 19.22
N ASP A 216 -9.47 -27.17 18.44
CA ASP A 216 -8.11 -27.36 18.94
C ASP A 216 -7.45 -26.06 19.34
N LEU A 217 -7.68 -25.00 18.56
CA LEU A 217 -7.15 -23.68 18.90
C LEU A 217 -7.78 -23.14 20.18
N PHE A 218 -9.09 -23.29 20.37
CA PHE A 218 -9.86 -22.71 21.47
C PHE A 218 -10.13 -23.71 22.60
N GLN A 219 -9.18 -24.59 22.91
CA GLN A 219 -9.28 -25.51 24.04
C GLN A 219 -9.30 -24.77 25.39
N LEU A 220 -10.16 -25.27 26.28
CA LEU A 220 -10.22 -24.87 27.68
C LEU A 220 -9.01 -25.42 28.42
N SER A 221 -8.39 -24.58 29.25
CA SER A 221 -7.40 -25.06 30.20
C SER A 221 -8.08 -26.00 31.20
N PRO A 222 -7.48 -27.14 31.57
CA PRO A 222 -8.03 -28.06 32.58
C PRO A 222 -8.32 -27.38 33.93
N SER A 223 -7.64 -26.27 34.22
CA SER A 223 -7.83 -25.47 35.43
C SER A 223 -9.03 -24.52 35.41
N VAL A 224 -9.73 -24.38 34.28
CA VAL A 224 -10.85 -23.43 34.12
C VAL A 224 -12.17 -24.21 34.18
N PRO A 225 -13.09 -23.89 35.12
CA PRO A 225 -14.39 -24.53 35.19
C PRO A 225 -15.19 -24.32 33.89
N PRO A 226 -15.88 -25.36 33.36
CA PRO A 226 -16.58 -25.30 32.08
C PRO A 226 -17.73 -24.28 32.06
N ASP A 227 -18.33 -24.01 33.22
CA ASP A 227 -19.44 -23.06 33.38
C ASP A 227 -18.98 -21.66 33.80
N SER A 228 -17.67 -21.42 33.84
CA SER A 228 -17.14 -20.10 34.16
C SER A 228 -17.39 -19.09 33.02
N ALA A 229 -17.50 -17.81 33.38
CA ALA A 229 -17.54 -16.71 32.39
C ALA A 229 -16.31 -16.69 31.47
N ALA A 230 -15.16 -17.22 31.92
CA ALA A 230 -13.98 -17.37 31.08
C ALA A 230 -14.19 -18.42 29.98
N ALA A 231 -14.83 -19.54 30.32
CA ALA A 231 -15.18 -20.60 29.36
C ALA A 231 -16.23 -20.14 28.36
N GLU A 232 -17.23 -19.39 28.81
CA GLU A 232 -18.25 -18.81 27.94
C GLU A 232 -17.65 -17.84 26.91
N ARG A 233 -16.78 -16.92 27.35
CA ARG A 233 -16.07 -16.00 26.43
C ARG A 233 -15.18 -16.72 25.43
N LEU A 234 -14.57 -17.84 25.83
CA LEU A 234 -13.76 -18.66 24.92
C LEU A 234 -14.62 -19.34 23.85
N ARG A 235 -15.78 -19.90 24.24
CA ARG A 235 -16.77 -20.46 23.30
C ARG A 235 -17.30 -19.40 22.33
N HIS A 236 -17.61 -18.21 22.85
CA HIS A 236 -18.04 -17.08 22.02
C HIS A 236 -16.95 -16.68 21.01
N ALA A 237 -15.69 -16.56 21.45
CA ALA A 237 -14.57 -16.24 20.56
C ALA A 237 -14.34 -17.32 19.49
N ARG A 238 -14.52 -18.60 19.83
CA ARG A 238 -14.48 -19.71 18.88
C ARG A 238 -15.58 -19.56 17.82
N ALA A 239 -16.83 -19.32 18.25
CA ALA A 239 -17.95 -19.15 17.33
C ALA A 239 -17.73 -17.98 16.36
N VAL A 240 -17.17 -16.86 16.85
CA VAL A 240 -16.78 -15.73 15.99
C VAL A 240 -15.66 -16.11 15.02
N ALA A 241 -14.67 -16.91 15.44
CA ALA A 241 -13.63 -17.39 14.53
C ALA A 241 -14.21 -18.30 13.43
N ASP A 242 -15.14 -19.19 13.79
CA ASP A 242 -15.83 -20.07 12.84
C ASP A 242 -16.65 -19.25 11.82
N GLU A 243 -17.44 -18.26 12.27
CA GLU A 243 -18.19 -17.34 11.41
C GLU A 243 -17.27 -16.61 10.43
N LEU A 244 -16.18 -16.02 10.93
CA LEU A 244 -15.28 -15.21 10.10
C LEU A 244 -14.45 -16.06 9.13
N ARG A 245 -14.20 -17.34 9.40
CA ARG A 245 -13.51 -18.26 8.47
C ARG A 245 -14.37 -18.58 7.25
N VAL A 246 -15.68 -18.66 7.40
CA VAL A 246 -16.60 -18.85 6.26
C VAL A 246 -16.48 -17.67 5.30
N VAL A 247 -16.31 -16.46 5.83
CA VAL A 247 -16.18 -15.22 5.03
C VAL A 247 -14.75 -15.02 4.51
N LEU A 248 -13.76 -15.60 5.18
CA LEU A 248 -12.34 -15.51 4.82
C LEU A 248 -11.73 -16.92 4.62
N PRO A 249 -12.06 -17.61 3.51
CA PRO A 249 -11.61 -18.98 3.27
C PRO A 249 -10.15 -19.02 2.79
N LEU A 250 -9.20 -18.71 3.68
CA LEU A 250 -7.78 -18.75 3.31
C LEU A 250 -7.30 -20.21 3.17
N PRO A 251 -6.66 -20.57 2.05
CA PRO A 251 -6.13 -21.91 1.85
C PRO A 251 -4.85 -22.18 2.63
N SER A 252 -4.14 -21.14 3.09
CA SER A 252 -2.99 -21.25 3.98
C SER A 252 -2.74 -19.92 4.70
N GLY A 253 -1.89 -19.93 5.73
CA GLY A 253 -1.48 -18.72 6.44
C GLY A 253 -0.35 -17.94 5.76
N ASP A 254 0.15 -18.44 4.63
CA ASP A 254 1.23 -17.80 3.90
C ASP A 254 0.74 -16.61 3.09
N HIS A 255 1.57 -15.58 3.04
CA HIS A 255 1.25 -14.34 2.37
C HIS A 255 1.47 -14.49 0.86
N TYR A 256 0.39 -14.65 0.11
CA TYR A 256 0.43 -14.63 -1.35
C TYR A 256 -0.30 -13.40 -1.88
N GLN A 257 0.45 -12.44 -2.43
CA GLN A 257 -0.13 -11.25 -3.06
C GLN A 257 -1.20 -11.60 -4.11
N THR A 258 -1.00 -12.69 -4.85
CA THR A 258 -1.95 -13.20 -5.86
C THR A 258 -3.29 -13.65 -5.27
N ARG A 259 -3.34 -13.98 -3.98
CA ARG A 259 -4.55 -14.43 -3.26
C ARG A 259 -5.14 -13.35 -2.36
N ALA A 260 -4.64 -12.11 -2.45
CA ALA A 260 -5.15 -11.00 -1.63
C ALA A 260 -6.66 -10.76 -1.81
N HIS A 261 -7.21 -11.10 -2.99
CA HIS A 261 -8.63 -11.02 -3.31
C HIS A 261 -9.53 -11.83 -2.35
N LEU A 262 -9.03 -12.93 -1.76
CA LEU A 262 -9.77 -13.75 -0.80
C LEU A 262 -10.11 -12.99 0.49
N THR A 263 -9.47 -11.85 0.75
CA THR A 263 -9.79 -10.99 1.91
C THR A 263 -10.92 -10.02 1.68
N ILE A 264 -11.31 -9.79 0.42
CA ILE A 264 -12.32 -8.81 0.05
C ILE A 264 -13.68 -9.06 0.73
N PRO A 265 -14.22 -10.31 0.77
CA PRO A 265 -15.52 -10.53 1.42
C PRO A 265 -15.51 -10.11 2.89
N LEU A 266 -14.41 -10.41 3.62
CA LEU A 266 -14.27 -9.98 5.00
C LEU A 266 -14.18 -8.45 5.12
N TYR A 267 -13.46 -7.80 4.21
CA TYR A 267 -13.41 -6.34 4.18
C TYR A 267 -14.78 -5.70 3.97
N ILE A 268 -15.59 -6.24 3.07
CA ILE A 268 -16.94 -5.73 2.80
C ILE A 268 -17.84 -5.96 4.02
N LYS A 269 -17.84 -7.16 4.61
CA LYS A 269 -18.60 -7.45 5.85
C LYS A 269 -18.21 -6.49 6.99
N MET A 270 -16.91 -6.29 7.21
CA MET A 270 -16.45 -5.36 8.24
C MET A 270 -16.89 -3.92 7.95
N LEU A 271 -16.91 -3.49 6.69
CA LEU A 271 -17.39 -2.15 6.32
C LEU A 271 -18.88 -2.00 6.59
N GLN A 272 -19.72 -2.94 6.12
CA GLN A 272 -21.17 -2.94 6.34
C GLN A 272 -21.50 -2.80 7.83
N GLU A 273 -20.91 -3.64 8.67
CA GLU A 273 -21.21 -3.62 10.10
C GLU A 273 -20.66 -2.38 10.82
N ILE A 274 -19.55 -1.80 10.33
CA ILE A 274 -19.06 -0.50 10.83
C ILE A 274 -20.04 0.62 10.46
N GLU A 275 -20.64 0.57 9.29
CA GLU A 275 -21.63 1.55 8.82
C GLU A 275 -22.94 1.43 9.62
N GLU A 276 -23.44 0.21 9.83
CA GLU A 276 -24.58 -0.09 10.70
C GLU A 276 -24.34 0.45 12.13
N ALA A 277 -23.16 0.18 12.70
CA ALA A 277 -22.80 0.68 14.02
C ALA A 277 -22.76 2.21 14.08
N ARG A 278 -22.29 2.89 13.01
CA ARG A 278 -22.30 4.35 12.92
C ARG A 278 -23.71 4.91 12.78
N ALA A 279 -24.56 4.28 11.98
CA ALA A 279 -25.96 4.68 11.80
C ALA A 279 -26.72 4.56 13.13
N ALA A 280 -26.53 3.46 13.87
CA ALA A 280 -27.09 3.26 15.20
C ALA A 280 -26.57 4.28 16.22
N ALA A 281 -25.27 4.62 16.20
CA ALA A 281 -24.69 5.66 17.06
C ALA A 281 -25.21 7.07 16.73
N ALA A 282 -25.42 7.38 15.45
CA ALA A 282 -26.00 8.64 15.02
C ALA A 282 -27.46 8.78 15.46
N ALA A 283 -28.25 7.69 15.37
CA ALA A 283 -29.64 7.66 15.85
C ALA A 283 -29.76 7.85 17.37
N THR A 284 -28.71 7.59 18.13
CA THR A 284 -28.68 7.68 19.60
C THR A 284 -28.02 8.96 20.12
N ASN A 285 -27.70 9.94 19.27
CA ASN A 285 -27.04 11.22 19.61
C ASN A 285 -25.71 11.05 20.39
N LEU A 286 -25.07 9.89 20.32
CA LEU A 286 -23.75 9.67 20.91
C LEU A 286 -22.68 10.17 19.93
N THR A 287 -22.35 11.46 20.02
CA THR A 287 -21.21 12.03 19.31
C THR A 287 -19.90 11.47 19.88
N ALA A 288 -19.44 10.34 19.34
CA ALA A 288 -18.10 9.84 19.58
C ALA A 288 -17.09 10.78 18.91
N GLY A 289 -16.53 11.70 19.70
CA GLY A 289 -15.47 12.61 19.28
C GLY A 289 -14.31 11.82 18.66
N LYS A 290 -14.05 12.07 17.37
CA LYS A 290 -12.85 11.56 16.71
C LYS A 290 -11.64 12.16 17.43
N THR A 291 -10.90 11.34 18.17
CA THR A 291 -9.57 11.71 18.66
C THR A 291 -8.66 11.84 17.44
N ILE A 292 -8.51 13.08 16.97
CA ILE A 292 -7.61 13.41 15.86
C ILE A 292 -6.19 13.22 16.37
N ASN A 293 -5.51 12.14 15.94
CA ASN A 293 -4.08 11.97 16.17
C ASN A 293 -3.31 13.19 15.63
N LEU A 294 -2.70 13.95 16.54
CA LEU A 294 -2.00 15.22 16.34
C LEU A 294 -0.56 15.04 15.81
N SER A 295 -0.39 14.30 14.71
CA SER A 295 0.93 14.16 14.08
C SER A 295 0.92 14.44 12.59
N ASN A 296 0.52 15.65 12.17
CA ASN A 296 0.62 16.10 10.76
C ASN A 296 0.51 17.64 10.57
N HIS A 297 1.17 18.46 11.39
CA HIS A 297 1.00 19.93 11.34
C HIS A 297 1.32 20.55 9.96
N ARG A 298 2.43 20.17 9.31
CA ARG A 298 2.83 20.73 8.00
C ARG A 298 1.92 20.29 6.84
N THR A 299 1.49 19.03 6.83
CA THR A 299 0.55 18.52 5.83
C THR A 299 -0.86 19.08 6.03
N ARG A 300 -1.28 19.35 7.28
CA ARG A 300 -2.54 20.05 7.57
C ARG A 300 -2.56 21.46 6.99
N LYS A 301 -1.47 22.22 7.09
CA LYS A 301 -1.37 23.57 6.49
C LYS A 301 -1.55 23.52 4.96
N TRP A 302 -0.86 22.63 4.26
CA TRP A 302 -1.03 22.50 2.80
C TRP A 302 -2.39 21.93 2.40
N ASN A 303 -2.97 21.05 3.21
CA ASN A 303 -4.32 20.53 2.97
C ASN A 303 -5.42 21.56 3.32
N ALA A 304 -5.10 22.61 4.09
CA ALA A 304 -6.05 23.68 4.39
C ALA A 304 -6.47 24.42 3.10
N GLU A 305 -5.54 24.61 2.16
CA GLU A 305 -5.78 25.26 0.87
C GLU A 305 -6.80 24.50 -0.01
N THR A 306 -6.91 23.18 0.17
CA THR A 306 -7.90 22.35 -0.53
C THR A 306 -9.01 21.87 0.39
N ARG A 307 -9.10 22.35 1.63
CA ARG A 307 -10.01 21.84 2.65
C ARG A 307 -11.48 22.00 2.24
N GLU A 308 -11.88 23.22 1.91
CA GLU A 308 -13.28 23.53 1.53
C GLU A 308 -13.75 22.65 0.37
N ARG A 309 -12.84 22.37 -0.59
CA ARG A 309 -13.10 21.51 -1.74
C ARG A 309 -13.36 20.06 -1.36
N VAL A 310 -12.75 19.56 -0.28
CA VAL A 310 -12.88 18.14 0.14
C VAL A 310 -13.82 17.95 1.34
N GLU A 311 -14.27 19.02 2.00
CA GLU A 311 -15.09 18.97 3.21
C GLU A 311 -16.49 18.38 2.94
N GLY A 312 -16.99 18.52 1.71
CA GLY A 312 -18.25 17.92 1.24
C GLY A 312 -18.08 16.63 0.41
N LEU A 313 -16.86 16.05 0.35
CA LEU A 313 -16.62 14.82 -0.40
C LEU A 313 -17.09 13.60 0.43
N PRO A 314 -17.99 12.75 -0.11
CA PRO A 314 -18.42 11.53 0.54
C PRO A 314 -17.24 10.62 0.88
N SER A 315 -17.44 9.69 1.81
CA SER A 315 -16.37 8.77 2.17
C SER A 315 -16.22 7.67 1.12
N ALA A 316 -15.00 7.43 0.65
CA ALA A 316 -14.67 6.23 -0.11
C ALA A 316 -14.72 4.93 0.71
N ARG A 317 -15.05 5.01 2.01
CA ARG A 317 -15.09 3.87 2.95
C ARG A 317 -16.52 3.43 3.16
N THR A 318 -17.10 2.88 2.11
CA THR A 318 -18.48 2.37 2.10
C THR A 318 -18.56 1.03 1.41
N ALA A 319 -19.48 0.19 1.89
CA ALA A 319 -19.86 -1.05 1.22
C ALA A 319 -21.04 -0.86 0.25
N SER A 320 -21.70 0.30 0.28
CA SER A 320 -22.81 0.63 -0.61
C SER A 320 -22.30 1.12 -1.97
N ILE A 321 -22.71 0.45 -3.05
CA ILE A 321 -22.38 0.89 -4.40
C ILE A 321 -22.98 2.26 -4.74
N ALA A 322 -24.16 2.58 -4.20
CA ALA A 322 -24.81 3.87 -4.42
C ALA A 322 -24.05 5.02 -3.74
N GLU A 323 -23.64 4.83 -2.49
CA GLU A 323 -22.82 5.81 -1.78
C GLU A 323 -21.43 5.95 -2.42
N TYR A 324 -20.86 4.83 -2.87
CA TYR A 324 -19.59 4.83 -3.58
C TYR A 324 -19.70 5.56 -4.93
N ALA A 325 -20.83 5.44 -5.63
CA ALA A 325 -21.09 6.16 -6.86
C ALA A 325 -21.17 7.68 -6.62
N ASP A 326 -21.84 8.15 -5.57
CA ASP A 326 -21.83 9.58 -5.17
C ASP A 326 -20.41 10.06 -4.82
N PHE A 327 -19.63 9.23 -4.11
CA PHE A 327 -18.20 9.51 -3.91
C PHE A 327 -17.45 9.69 -5.24
N VAL A 328 -17.60 8.74 -6.18
CA VAL A 328 -16.91 8.76 -7.48
C VAL A 328 -17.27 10.01 -8.27
N GLN A 329 -18.57 10.35 -8.37
CA GLN A 329 -19.04 11.52 -9.12
C GLN A 329 -18.34 12.79 -8.64
N ARG A 330 -18.28 13.01 -7.31
CA ARG A 330 -17.63 14.20 -6.74
C ARG A 330 -16.11 14.11 -6.77
N TYR A 331 -15.55 12.91 -6.59
CA TYR A 331 -14.11 12.68 -6.60
C TYR A 331 -13.50 12.98 -7.97
N LEU A 332 -14.14 12.56 -9.07
CA LEU A 332 -13.64 12.78 -10.42
C LEU A 332 -13.62 14.26 -10.82
N VAL A 333 -14.52 15.07 -10.28
CA VAL A 333 -14.49 16.54 -10.44
C VAL A 333 -13.23 17.13 -9.79
N LEU A 334 -12.92 16.69 -8.57
CA LEU A 334 -11.85 17.27 -7.75
C LEU A 334 -10.45 16.70 -8.09
N LEU A 335 -10.39 15.48 -8.62
CA LEU A 335 -9.14 14.74 -8.81
C LEU A 335 -8.06 15.53 -9.59
N PRO A 336 -8.36 16.19 -10.74
CA PRO A 336 -7.36 16.95 -11.49
C PRO A 336 -6.74 18.08 -10.67
N GLU A 337 -7.55 18.88 -9.98
CA GLU A 337 -7.08 19.99 -9.15
C GLU A 337 -6.25 19.50 -7.95
N LEU A 338 -6.71 18.42 -7.29
CA LEU A 338 -5.99 17.83 -6.16
C LEU A 338 -4.60 17.31 -6.57
N LEU A 339 -4.47 16.76 -7.78
CA LEU A 339 -3.20 16.31 -8.32
C LEU A 339 -2.27 17.48 -8.67
N GLN A 340 -2.79 18.54 -9.29
CA GLN A 340 -2.03 19.76 -9.56
C GLN A 340 -1.50 20.39 -8.26
N HIS A 341 -2.36 20.53 -7.25
CA HIS A 341 -1.96 21.02 -5.93
C HIS A 341 -0.85 20.16 -5.31
N ARG A 342 -1.01 18.83 -5.35
CA ARG A 342 -0.01 17.91 -4.82
C ARG A 342 1.32 17.98 -5.54
N ALA A 343 1.30 18.14 -6.86
CA ALA A 343 2.49 18.32 -7.67
C ALA A 343 3.20 19.63 -7.34
N ALA A 344 2.46 20.74 -7.24
CA ALA A 344 3.00 22.06 -6.93
C ALA A 344 3.65 22.13 -5.54
N LYS A 345 3.05 21.52 -4.52
CA LYS A 345 3.58 21.57 -3.15
C LYS A 345 4.73 20.59 -2.88
N GLY A 346 4.94 19.59 -3.73
CA GLY A 346 6.05 18.63 -3.57
C GLY A 346 5.90 17.72 -2.35
N TYR A 347 4.69 17.23 -2.06
CA TYR A 347 4.41 16.32 -0.93
C TYR A 347 5.35 15.09 -0.88
N ARG A 348 5.79 14.59 -2.04
CA ARG A 348 6.76 13.49 -2.14
C ARG A 348 8.12 13.86 -1.54
N ASN A 349 8.58 15.10 -1.75
CA ASN A 349 9.82 15.60 -1.15
C ASN A 349 9.68 15.67 0.37
N MET A 350 8.54 16.12 0.90
CA MET A 350 8.29 16.11 2.35
C MET A 350 8.26 14.70 2.94
N ARG A 351 7.65 13.72 2.27
CA ARG A 351 7.66 12.33 2.75
C ARG A 351 9.08 11.75 2.76
N PHE A 352 9.86 12.06 1.73
CA PHE A 352 11.27 11.68 1.65
C PHE A 352 12.10 12.36 2.73
N LEU A 353 12.00 13.67 2.92
CA LEU A 353 12.70 14.41 3.98
C LEU A 353 12.30 13.92 5.38
N ARG A 354 11.03 13.59 5.63
CA ARG A 354 10.62 12.96 6.91
C ARG A 354 11.27 11.59 7.10
N TYR A 355 11.39 10.80 6.03
CA TYR A 355 12.10 9.54 6.09
C TYR A 355 13.59 9.78 6.37
N VAL A 356 14.24 10.68 5.64
CA VAL A 356 15.66 11.05 5.84
C VAL A 356 15.90 11.55 7.24
N HIS A 357 15.15 12.53 7.74
CA HIS A 357 15.30 13.01 9.12
C HIS A 357 15.03 11.93 10.16
N ARG A 358 14.08 11.01 9.90
CA ARG A 358 13.90 9.84 10.78
C ARG A 358 15.14 8.95 10.77
N GLN A 359 15.76 8.73 9.61
CA GLN A 359 17.00 7.95 9.51
C GLN A 359 18.18 8.69 10.15
N GLU A 360 18.32 10.00 9.95
CA GLU A 360 19.33 10.84 10.59
C GLU A 360 19.17 10.80 12.11
N SER A 361 17.96 11.00 12.65
CA SER A 361 17.73 10.88 14.09
C SER A 361 18.05 9.48 14.61
N ILE A 362 17.70 8.42 13.87
CA ILE A 362 18.10 7.05 14.23
C ILE A 362 19.62 6.90 14.20
N HIS A 363 20.28 7.47 13.19
CA HIS A 363 21.73 7.40 13.00
C HIS A 363 22.47 8.19 14.07
N GLU A 364 22.04 9.41 14.40
CA GLU A 364 22.55 10.21 15.51
C GLU A 364 22.39 9.46 16.84
N ILE A 365 21.23 8.84 17.08
CA ILE A 365 21.03 7.97 18.24
C ILE A 365 22.02 6.81 18.22
N CYS A 366 22.24 6.18 17.06
CA CYS A 366 23.20 5.09 16.91
C CYS A 366 24.66 5.56 17.13
N GLU A 367 25.07 6.73 16.63
CA GLU A 367 26.42 7.28 16.82
C GLU A 367 26.65 7.74 18.26
N VAL A 368 25.62 8.25 18.94
CA VAL A 368 25.68 8.54 20.39
C VAL A 368 25.82 7.25 21.21
N ILE A 369 25.18 6.16 20.76
CA ILE A 369 25.23 4.85 21.45
C ILE A 369 26.52 4.08 21.10
N ALA A 370 27.04 4.23 19.89
CA ALA A 370 28.19 3.49 19.35
C ALA A 370 28.96 4.37 18.34
N PRO A 371 29.78 5.33 18.83
CA PRO A 371 30.54 6.23 17.97
C PRO A 371 31.60 5.47 17.17
N ARG A 372 31.74 5.78 15.89
CA ARG A 372 32.66 5.07 14.98
C ARG A 372 34.12 5.44 15.20
N GLU A 373 34.91 4.47 15.64
CA GLU A 373 36.22 4.20 15.05
C GLU A 373 36.21 2.78 14.46
N GLY A 374 35.89 2.67 13.17
CA GLY A 374 36.00 1.42 12.38
C GLY A 374 34.91 0.35 12.59
N GLY A 375 34.21 -0.03 11.50
CA GLY A 375 33.62 -1.37 11.32
C GLY A 375 32.50 -1.87 12.27
N LEU A 376 31.32 -1.26 12.21
CA LEU A 376 30.27 -1.27 13.25
C LEU A 376 29.58 -2.58 13.71
N VAL A 377 29.80 -3.77 13.14
CA VAL A 377 29.05 -4.96 13.60
C VAL A 377 29.94 -6.19 13.76
N VAL A 378 30.85 -6.41 12.80
CA VAL A 378 31.79 -7.54 12.85
C VAL A 378 32.85 -7.32 13.94
N ASP A 379 33.29 -6.06 14.14
CA ASP A 379 34.34 -5.76 15.11
C ASP A 379 33.80 -5.69 16.54
N ILE A 380 32.55 -5.25 16.75
CA ILE A 380 31.86 -5.33 18.05
C ILE A 380 31.68 -6.80 18.47
N LYS A 381 31.26 -7.67 17.54
CA LYS A 381 31.14 -9.12 17.78
C LYS A 381 32.49 -9.73 18.19
N LYS A 382 33.56 -9.41 17.45
CA LYS A 382 34.93 -9.87 17.75
C LYS A 382 35.47 -9.34 19.09
N HIS A 383 35.17 -8.08 19.43
CA HIS A 383 35.65 -7.45 20.66
C HIS A 383 34.94 -8.01 21.90
N LEU A 384 33.62 -8.21 21.81
CA LEU A 384 32.82 -8.80 22.89
C LEU A 384 33.08 -10.31 23.08
N GLN A 385 33.41 -11.05 22.01
CA GLN A 385 33.82 -12.46 22.08
C GLN A 385 35.19 -12.66 22.76
N LYS A 386 36.03 -11.61 22.83
CA LYS A 386 37.35 -11.66 23.50
C LYS A 386 37.27 -11.40 25.01
N GLN A 387 36.13 -10.95 25.53
CA GLN A 387 35.96 -10.72 26.97
C GLN A 387 35.41 -11.96 27.66
N ALA A 388 36.22 -12.58 28.54
CA ALA A 388 35.97 -13.87 29.18
C ALA A 388 34.66 -13.96 30.03
N HIS A 389 33.98 -12.84 30.24
CA HIS A 389 32.80 -12.71 31.11
C HIS A 389 31.52 -12.31 30.34
N VAL A 390 31.59 -12.18 29.01
CA VAL A 390 30.45 -11.77 28.18
C VAL A 390 29.93 -12.98 27.39
N ARG A 391 28.77 -13.51 27.77
CA ARG A 391 28.01 -14.49 26.95
C ARG A 391 27.16 -13.74 25.94
N LEU A 392 27.58 -13.75 24.68
CA LEU A 392 26.77 -13.28 23.56
C LEU A 392 25.71 -14.32 23.21
N VAL A 393 24.44 -13.99 23.44
CA VAL A 393 23.30 -14.76 22.91
C VAL A 393 22.88 -14.07 21.61
N ILE A 394 23.10 -14.74 20.48
CA ILE A 394 22.55 -14.31 19.20
C ILE A 394 21.08 -14.72 19.21
N ILE A 395 20.20 -13.71 19.26
CA ILE A 395 18.77 -13.92 19.03
C ILE A 395 18.56 -13.68 17.54
N ASP A 396 18.61 -14.74 16.76
CA ASP A 396 18.07 -14.71 15.40
C ASP A 396 16.55 -14.54 15.52
N GLU A 397 16.01 -13.72 14.63
CA GLU A 397 14.60 -13.31 14.50
C GLU A 397 14.08 -12.17 15.40
N TYR A 398 13.84 -11.05 14.72
CA TYR A 398 12.97 -9.97 15.16
C TYR A 398 11.52 -10.44 15.27
N LEU A 399 11.09 -10.89 16.45
CA LEU A 399 9.67 -10.99 16.80
C LEU A 399 9.24 -9.77 17.61
N THR A 400 8.65 -8.80 16.91
CA THR A 400 7.97 -7.67 17.51
C THR A 400 6.73 -8.14 18.27
N SER A 401 6.59 -7.69 19.53
CA SER A 401 5.42 -7.79 20.43
C SER A 401 5.32 -9.00 21.38
N ARG A 402 5.72 -8.79 22.64
CA ARG A 402 5.13 -9.47 23.81
C ARG A 402 4.72 -8.43 24.87
N GLY A 403 3.48 -8.55 25.38
CA GLY A 403 2.94 -7.71 26.46
C GLY A 403 3.29 -8.25 27.84
N CYS A 404 3.15 -7.42 28.89
CA CYS A 404 3.34 -7.83 30.28
C CYS A 404 2.12 -8.65 30.76
N HIS A 405 2.34 -9.93 31.06
CA HIS A 405 1.38 -10.71 31.84
C HIS A 405 1.63 -10.42 33.32
N GLY A 406 0.69 -9.72 33.96
CA GLY A 406 0.63 -9.72 35.43
C GLY A 406 0.07 -8.48 36.11
N CYS A 407 0.21 -7.25 35.56
CA CYS A 407 -0.22 -6.08 36.37
C CYS A 407 -0.93 -4.92 35.68
N CYS A 408 -0.70 -4.62 34.39
CA CYS A 408 -1.21 -3.33 33.86
C CYS A 408 -1.85 -3.34 32.47
N GLY A 409 -1.79 -4.42 31.70
CA GLY A 409 -2.47 -4.49 30.39
C GLY A 409 -2.03 -3.45 29.34
N THR A 410 -1.11 -2.55 29.67
CA THR A 410 -0.62 -1.51 28.76
C THR A 410 0.26 -2.15 27.69
N THR A 411 -0.01 -1.85 26.42
CA THR A 411 0.94 -2.12 25.32
C THR A 411 2.07 -1.11 25.42
N TRP A 412 3.13 -1.50 26.11
CA TRP A 412 4.36 -0.70 26.17
C TRP A 412 5.09 -0.85 24.85
N ASN A 413 5.42 0.28 24.21
CA ASN A 413 6.49 0.27 23.23
C ASN A 413 7.80 0.09 24.02
N ARG A 414 8.07 -1.17 24.37
CA ARG A 414 9.10 -1.58 25.36
C ARG A 414 10.47 -1.07 24.93
N ASP A 415 10.72 -0.96 23.63
CA ASP A 415 11.98 -0.47 23.08
C ASP A 415 12.11 1.05 23.20
N VAL A 416 11.00 1.82 23.14
CA VAL A 416 11.05 3.27 23.35
C VAL A 416 11.24 3.59 24.83
N ASN A 417 10.61 2.82 25.73
CA ASN A 417 10.76 3.06 27.16
C ASN A 417 12.07 2.47 27.71
N ALA A 418 12.50 1.31 27.21
CA ALA A 418 13.80 0.75 27.53
C ALA A 418 14.92 1.62 26.94
N SER A 419 14.81 2.12 25.69
CA SER A 419 15.81 3.04 25.15
C SER A 419 15.83 4.36 25.91
N LYS A 420 14.68 4.92 26.32
CA LYS A 420 14.64 6.11 27.18
C LYS A 420 15.23 5.86 28.57
N ASN A 421 14.93 4.72 29.20
CA ASN A 421 15.45 4.38 30.52
C ASN A 421 16.93 4.01 30.46
N ILE A 422 17.39 3.30 29.43
CA ILE A 422 18.80 3.02 29.19
C ILE A 422 19.53 4.32 28.88
N LEU A 423 18.98 5.20 28.04
CA LEU A 423 19.56 6.52 27.77
C LEU A 423 19.65 7.37 29.04
N LEU A 424 18.57 7.43 29.84
CA LEU A 424 18.54 8.16 31.10
C LEU A 424 19.60 7.61 32.08
N LEU A 425 19.65 6.29 32.28
CA LEU A 425 20.63 5.65 33.15
C LEU A 425 22.07 5.82 32.68
N THR A 426 22.29 5.80 31.37
CA THR A 426 23.59 6.04 30.74
C THR A 426 24.01 7.51 30.89
N MET A 427 23.11 8.47 30.67
CA MET A 427 23.40 9.89 30.85
C MET A 427 23.65 10.25 32.32
N LEU A 428 22.91 9.67 33.27
CA LEU A 428 23.15 9.87 34.69
C LEU A 428 24.52 9.32 35.09
N ARG A 429 24.88 8.12 34.61
CA ARG A 429 26.19 7.52 34.84
C ARG A 429 27.34 8.34 34.23
N LEU A 430 27.18 8.83 33.01
CA LEU A 430 28.20 9.65 32.33
C LEU A 430 28.40 11.03 32.97
N LYS A 431 27.37 11.57 33.63
CA LYS A 431 27.43 12.84 34.37
C LYS A 431 27.79 12.66 35.84
N GLY A 432 28.12 11.44 36.28
CA GLY A 432 28.46 11.13 37.66
C GLY A 432 27.29 11.16 38.66
N TYR A 433 26.05 11.24 38.18
CA TYR A 433 24.87 11.20 39.01
C TYR A 433 24.51 9.77 39.40
N GLN A 434 23.96 9.60 40.60
CA GLN A 434 23.51 8.30 41.08
C GLN A 434 22.27 7.82 40.31
N ARG A 435 22.12 6.49 40.24
CA ARG A 435 20.98 5.85 39.60
C ARG A 435 19.70 6.14 40.39
N PRO A 436 18.58 6.51 39.74
CA PRO A 436 17.32 6.77 40.44
C PRO A 436 16.82 5.51 41.18
N PRO A 437 16.24 5.64 42.39
CA PRO A 437 15.78 4.50 43.19
C PRO A 437 14.77 3.62 42.45
N GLU A 438 13.91 4.22 41.65
CA GLU A 438 12.84 3.56 40.87
C GLU A 438 13.39 2.64 39.78
N LEU A 439 14.67 2.81 39.42
CA LEU A 439 15.39 2.04 38.40
C LEU A 439 16.52 1.18 39.01
N SER A 440 16.62 1.13 40.34
CA SER A 440 17.58 0.31 41.09
C SER A 440 16.92 -0.98 41.55
N ARG A 441 17.63 -2.12 41.47
CA ARG A 441 17.12 -3.39 42.01
C ARG A 441 17.31 -3.40 43.52
N GLY A 442 16.27 -2.99 44.22
CA GLY A 442 16.15 -3.13 45.67
C GLY A 442 15.48 -1.91 46.28
N HIS A 443 14.15 -1.89 46.29
CA HIS A 443 13.26 -1.27 47.29
C HIS A 443 11.83 -1.76 47.00
N GLN A 444 11.59 -3.03 47.31
CA GLN A 444 10.31 -3.51 47.82
C GLN A 444 10.68 -4.33 49.06
N GLN A 445 10.51 -3.70 50.24
CA GLN A 445 10.07 -4.46 51.40
C GLN A 445 8.61 -4.82 51.21
#